data_AF-A0A7V3SL74-F1
#
_entry.id   AF-A0A7V3SL74-F1
#
_cell.length_a   1.000
_cell.length_b   1.000
_cell.length_c   1.000
_cell.angle_alpha   90.00
_cell.angle_beta   90.00
_cell.angle_gamma   90.00
#
_symmetry.space_group_name_H-M   'P 1'
#
loop_
_entity.id
_entity.type
_entity.pdbx_description
1 polymer ?
#
loop_
_entity_poly.entity_id
_entity_poly.type
_entity_poly.pdbx_seq_one_letter_code
_entity_poly.pdbx_strand_id
1 'polypeptide(L)' 'MEQKQPTDLKVVRIIDPSLCVECRFAYIATVELMDGSLKEMLYCRRLDCDNWDYADWDDDEWKALWGEEAA' A
#
# COMPACT_ATOMS: atom_id res chain seq x y z
N MET A 1 -15.53 -6.93 21.22
CA MET A 1 -14.36 -6.03 21.36
C MET A 1 -13.81 -5.84 19.97
N GLU A 2 -14.18 -4.73 19.32
CA GLU A 2 -13.69 -4.40 17.98
C GLU A 2 -12.21 -4.05 18.12
N GLN A 3 -11.32 -4.93 17.67
CA GLN A 3 -9.88 -4.64 17.66
C GLN A 3 -9.62 -3.60 16.57
N LYS A 4 -9.62 -2.32 16.95
CA LYS A 4 -9.18 -1.22 16.08
C LYS A 4 -7.68 -1.40 15.86
N GLN A 5 -7.31 -2.02 14.75
CA GLN A 5 -5.93 -2.16 14.33
C GLN A 5 -5.28 -0.77 14.18
N PRO A 6 -3.95 -0.66 14.38
CA PRO A 6 -3.26 0.63 14.39
C PRO A 6 -3.57 1.42 13.12
N THR A 7 -3.87 2.70 13.28
CA THR A 7 -4.48 3.58 12.26
C THR A 7 -3.52 4.05 11.17
N ASP A 8 -2.26 3.63 11.19
CA ASP A 8 -1.22 4.17 10.33
C ASP A 8 -0.90 3.18 9.21
N LEU A 9 -1.78 3.15 8.21
CA LEU A 9 -1.52 2.46 6.96
C LEU A 9 -0.41 3.20 6.21
N LYS A 10 0.70 2.52 5.92
CA LYS A 10 1.76 3.03 5.05
C LYS A 10 1.60 2.42 3.66
N VAL A 11 1.56 3.26 2.63
CA VAL A 11 1.66 2.81 1.25
C VAL A 11 3.15 2.63 0.92
N VAL A 12 3.50 1.47 0.36
CA VAL A 12 4.88 1.07 0.07
C VAL A 12 4.98 0.48 -1.34
N ARG A 13 6.19 0.45 -1.91
CA ARG A 13 6.46 -0.34 -3.12
C ARG A 13 6.56 -1.82 -2.73
N ILE A 14 6.12 -2.70 -3.62
CA ILE A 14 6.31 -4.14 -3.49
C ILE A 14 7.48 -4.54 -4.39
N ILE A 15 8.40 -5.35 -3.87
CA ILE A 15 9.59 -5.80 -4.60
C ILE A 15 9.19 -6.83 -5.68
N ASP A 16 8.45 -7.87 -5.30
CA ASP A 16 7.86 -8.87 -6.22
C ASP A 16 6.35 -9.01 -5.98
N PRO A 17 5.49 -8.44 -6.85
CA PRO A 17 4.03 -8.54 -6.72
C PRO A 17 3.50 -9.97 -6.77
N SER A 18 4.17 -10.88 -7.48
CA SER A 18 3.73 -12.26 -7.68
C SER A 18 3.62 -13.00 -6.34
N LEU A 19 4.58 -12.74 -5.44
CA LEU A 19 4.60 -13.31 -4.09
C LEU A 19 3.40 -12.83 -3.26
N CYS A 20 2.92 -11.60 -3.48
CA CYS A 20 1.78 -11.05 -2.74
C CYS A 20 0.45 -11.63 -3.22
N VAL A 21 0.29 -11.97 -4.49
CA VAL A 21 -0.95 -12.57 -5.03
C VAL A 21 -1.21 -13.96 -4.43
N GLU A 22 -0.15 -14.72 -4.14
CA GLU A 22 -0.24 -16.06 -3.52
C GLU A 22 -0.14 -16.02 -1.98
N CYS A 23 0.09 -14.86 -1.39
CA CYS A 23 0.32 -14.72 0.05
C CYS A 23 -1.00 -14.73 0.84
N ARG A 24 -1.13 -15.69 1.78
CA ARG A 24 -2.30 -15.78 2.68
C ARG A 24 -2.55 -14.54 3.57
N PHE A 25 -1.57 -13.65 3.67
CA PHE A 25 -1.64 -12.43 4.47
C PHE A 25 -1.95 -11.19 3.65
N ALA A 26 -1.99 -11.30 2.32
CA ALA A 26 -2.31 -10.23 1.41
C ALA A 26 -3.67 -10.45 0.73
N TYR A 27 -4.33 -9.36 0.35
CA TYR A 27 -5.54 -9.39 -0.47
C TYR A 27 -5.65 -8.10 -1.29
N ILE A 28 -6.51 -8.11 -2.31
CA ILE A 28 -6.83 -6.91 -3.10
C ILE A 28 -7.88 -6.10 -2.34
N ALA A 29 -7.55 -4.85 -2.02
CA ALA A 29 -8.44 -3.88 -1.41
C ALA A 29 -8.82 -2.80 -2.43
N THR A 30 -10.08 -2.38 -2.42
CA THR A 30 -10.50 -1.16 -3.10
C THR A 30 -10.24 0.02 -2.17
N VAL A 31 -9.45 0.98 -2.64
CA VAL A 31 -9.05 2.18 -1.91
C VAL A 31 -9.67 3.39 -2.59
N GLU A 32 -10.29 4.26 -1.80
CA GLU A 32 -10.75 5.57 -2.25
C GLU A 32 -9.62 6.59 -2.11
N LEU A 33 -9.29 7.24 -3.22
CA LEU A 33 -8.29 8.30 -3.28
C LEU A 33 -8.90 9.65 -2.89
N MET A 34 -8.06 10.67 -2.65
CA MET A 34 -8.53 11.99 -2.21
C MET A 34 -9.47 12.68 -3.21
N ASP A 35 -9.33 12.37 -4.50
CA ASP A 35 -10.20 12.87 -5.57
C ASP A 35 -11.55 12.12 -5.68
N GLY A 36 -11.78 11.15 -4.79
CA GLY A 36 -12.97 10.29 -4.77
C GLY A 36 -12.93 9.15 -5.79
N SER A 37 -11.82 8.99 -6.53
CA SER A 37 -11.65 7.84 -7.42
C SER A 37 -11.34 6.57 -6.64
N LEU A 38 -11.76 5.42 -7.17
CA LEU A 38 -11.51 4.11 -6.58
C LEU A 38 -10.38 3.39 -7.32
N LYS A 39 -9.46 2.79 -6.57
CA LYS A 39 -8.33 2.02 -7.11
C LYS A 39 -8.16 0.71 -6.38
N GLU A 40 -7.84 -0.36 -7.11
CA GLU A 40 -7.48 -1.65 -6.51
C GLU A 40 -6.00 -1.65 -6.12
N MET A 41 -5.71 -2.06 -4.89
CA MET A 41 -4.36 -2.11 -4.33
C MET A 41 -4.13 -3.40 -3.54
N LEU A 42 -2.88 -3.87 -3.53
CA LEU A 42 -2.48 -4.96 -2.64
C LEU A 42 -2.37 -4.44 -1.21
N TYR A 43 -3.14 -5.06 -0.32
CA TYR A 43 -3.09 -4.80 1.12
C TYR A 43 -2.43 -5.96 1.84
N CYS A 44 -1.34 -5.69 2.55
CA CYS A 44 -0.60 -6.68 3.33
C CYS A 44 -0.82 -6.46 4.83
N ARG A 45 -1.17 -7.52 5.57
CA ARG A 45 -1.40 -7.47 7.04
C ARG A 45 -0.18 -7.75 7.90
N ARG A 46 0.93 -8.18 7.29
CA ARG A 46 2.18 -8.38 8.03
C ARG A 46 2.72 -7.02 8.48
N LEU A 47 3.49 -6.99 9.56
CA LEU A 47 4.21 -5.79 10.01
C LEU A 47 5.73 -5.92 9.77
N ASP A 48 6.16 -7.10 9.36
CA ASP A 48 7.53 -7.57 9.21
C ASP A 48 7.78 -8.14 7.80
N CYS A 49 7.04 -7.66 6.80
CA CYS A 49 7.13 -8.18 5.44
C CYS A 49 8.42 -7.70 4.77
N ASP A 50 9.25 -8.66 4.36
CA ASP A 50 10.49 -8.46 3.63
C ASP A 50 10.29 -8.10 2.15
N ASN A 51 9.10 -8.36 1.60
CA ASN A 51 8.74 -8.00 0.22
C ASN A 51 8.34 -6.52 0.04
N TRP A 52 8.49 -5.70 1.07
CA TRP A 52 8.27 -4.26 1.01
C TRP A 52 9.59 -3.54 0.71
N ASP A 53 9.53 -2.57 -0.20
CA ASP A 53 10.62 -1.64 -0.39
C ASP A 53 10.54 -0.54 0.67
N TYR A 54 11.55 -0.53 1.56
CA TYR A 54 11.68 0.48 2.62
C TYR A 54 12.48 1.70 2.16
N ALA A 55 12.93 1.76 0.90
CA ALA A 55 13.53 2.97 0.36
C ALA A 55 12.52 4.13 0.50
N ASP A 56 13.00 5.24 1.07
CA ASP A 56 12.22 6.47 1.06
C ASP A 56 12.08 6.90 -0.39
N TRP A 57 10.84 7.13 -0.79
CA TRP A 57 10.56 7.64 -2.12
C TRP A 57 10.97 9.11 -2.15
N ASP A 58 11.62 9.51 -3.23
CA ASP A 58 11.64 10.92 -3.59
C ASP A 58 10.20 11.39 -3.84
N ASP A 59 9.84 12.57 -3.34
CA ASP A 59 8.54 13.22 -3.56
C ASP A 59 8.20 13.29 -5.06
N ASP A 60 9.20 13.44 -5.94
CA ASP A 60 9.02 13.47 -7.38
C ASP A 60 8.65 12.09 -7.96
N GLU A 61 9.24 11.01 -7.44
CA GLU A 61 8.86 9.64 -7.81
C GLU A 61 7.46 9.28 -7.32
N TRP A 62 7.08 9.78 -6.14
CA TRP A 62 5.75 9.57 -5.56
C TRP A 62 4.66 10.21 -6.44
N LYS A 63 4.85 11.48 -6.80
CA LYS A 63 3.92 12.24 -7.67
C LYS A 63 3.78 11.61 -9.06
N ALA A 64 4.86 11.08 -9.63
CA ALA A 64 4.81 10.43 -10.93
C ALA A 64 3.94 9.16 -10.94
N LEU A 65 3.88 8.42 -9.82
CA LEU A 65 3.16 7.15 -9.70
C LEU A 65 1.75 7.29 -9.15
N TRP A 66 1.48 8.35 -8.37
CA TRP A 66 0.19 8.57 -7.70
C TRP A 66 -0.51 9.89 -8.06
N GLY A 67 0.10 10.78 -8.85
CA GLY A 67 -0.43 12.11 -9.17
C GLY A 67 -0.05 13.17 -8.13
N GLU A 68 -0.22 14.46 -8.46
CA GLU A 68 0.29 15.62 -7.71
C GLU A 68 -0.28 15.82 -6.28
N GLU A 69 -1.26 15.06 -5.81
CA GLU A 69 -2.09 15.45 -4.64
C GLU A 69 -2.22 14.38 -3.53
N ALA A 70 -1.20 13.54 -3.32
CA ALA A 70 -1.23 12.50 -2.27
C ALA A 70 -0.28 12.80 -1.08
N ALA A 71 -0.34 14.03 -0.54
CA ALA A 71 0.38 14.45 0.67
C ALA A 71 -0.57 14.72 1.84
#